data_AF-A0A942HHZ0-F1
#
_entry.id   AF-A0A942HHZ0-F1
#
_cell.length_a   1.000
_cell.length_b   1.000
_cell.length_c   1.000
_cell.angle_alpha   90.00
_cell.angle_beta   90.00
_cell.angle_gamma   90.00
#
_symmetry.space_group_name_H-M   'P 1'
#
loop_
_entity.id
_entity.type
_entity.pdbx_description
1 polymer ?
#
loop_
_entity_poly.entity_id
_entity_poly.type
_entity_poly.pdbx_seq_one_letter_code
_entity_poly.pdbx_strand_id
1 'polypeptide(L)'
;MRYLGGLFAGLLLIAALSAPVRADEVQYSLNGTFGSGTNAAPLSGPNGSYSMTFSLPQNPTPDYFDATAGDFAVFNVPVSYSFLCDGCFTPVTFTGTLDDVDFATAALGGMFVAELVTGGHYYYWQFSGDQLFTGTVDHPTLVPGGPFNLPDNGWFGLDDAPFVSAGNATLTVSTPEPSTFALLCAALASLALFAWIKTPRG
;
A
#
# COMPACT_ATOMS: atom_id res chain seq x y z
N MET A 1 0.58 38.64 -28.85
CA MET A 1 1.63 38.16 -27.93
C MET A 1 1.31 38.30 -26.44
N ARG A 2 0.40 39.18 -25.97
CA ARG A 2 0.16 39.41 -24.53
C ARG A 2 -0.50 38.24 -23.75
N TYR A 3 -1.18 37.31 -24.42
CA TYR A 3 -1.89 36.20 -23.76
C TYR A 3 -1.04 34.93 -23.54
N LEU A 4 0.15 34.85 -24.13
CA LEU A 4 0.99 33.65 -24.08
C LEU A 4 1.66 33.45 -22.71
N GLY A 5 2.04 34.56 -22.06
CA GLY A 5 2.72 34.53 -20.75
C GLY A 5 1.80 34.09 -19.60
N GLY A 6 0.53 34.53 -19.62
CA GLY A 6 -0.43 34.16 -18.57
C GLY A 6 -0.80 32.68 -18.60
N LEU A 7 -0.85 32.07 -19.79
CA LEU A 7 -1.22 30.67 -19.94
C LEU A 7 -0.05 29.72 -19.58
N PHE A 8 1.19 30.12 -19.87
CA PHE A 8 2.40 29.40 -19.44
C PHE A 8 2.55 29.43 -17.90
N ALA A 9 2.27 30.58 -17.27
CA ALA A 9 2.26 30.71 -15.81
C ALA A 9 1.16 29.86 -15.15
N GLY A 10 -0.02 29.75 -15.76
CA GLY A 10 -1.11 28.89 -15.29
C GLY A 10 -0.77 27.40 -15.31
N LEU A 11 -0.11 26.92 -16.37
CA LEU A 11 0.36 25.52 -16.48
C LEU A 11 1.45 25.19 -15.45
N LEU A 12 2.39 26.11 -15.21
CA LEU A 12 3.41 25.97 -14.17
C LEU A 12 2.81 25.91 -12.76
N LEU A 13 1.74 26.68 -12.52
CA LEU A 13 1.03 26.67 -11.23
C LEU A 13 0.26 25.37 -11.01
N ILE A 14 -0.35 24.80 -12.05
CA ILE A 14 -1.03 23.50 -11.98
C ILE A 14 -0.01 22.38 -11.71
N ALA A 15 1.16 22.42 -12.33
CA ALA A 15 2.26 21.47 -12.07
C ALA A 15 2.90 21.65 -10.68
N ALA A 16 2.83 22.84 -10.09
CA ALA A 16 3.32 23.10 -8.73
C ALA A 16 2.31 22.70 -7.63
N LEU A 17 1.03 22.52 -7.98
CA LEU A 17 -0.04 22.13 -7.06
C LEU A 17 -0.33 20.62 -7.07
N SER A 18 0.27 19.85 -7.99
CA SER A 18 0.21 18.39 -7.92
C SER A 18 0.98 17.87 -6.71
N ALA A 19 0.33 16.98 -5.95
CA ALA A 19 0.86 16.32 -4.75
C ALA A 19 2.29 15.76 -4.97
N PRO A 20 3.10 15.60 -3.89
CA PRO A 20 4.43 15.02 -3.99
C PRO A 20 4.37 13.68 -4.72
N VAL A 21 5.20 13.58 -5.74
CA VAL A 21 5.18 12.47 -6.69
C VAL A 21 6.09 11.40 -6.12
N ARG A 22 5.49 10.28 -5.69
CA ARG A 22 6.21 9.12 -5.19
C ARG A 22 6.12 8.00 -6.23
N ALA A 23 6.87 8.20 -7.33
CA ALA A 23 6.94 7.22 -8.42
C ALA A 23 7.64 5.91 -7.99
N ASP A 24 8.43 5.97 -6.92
CA ASP A 24 9.24 4.85 -6.44
C ASP A 24 8.59 4.15 -5.25
N GLU A 25 7.27 4.22 -5.08
CA GLU A 25 6.56 3.52 -4.01
C GLU A 25 5.60 2.46 -4.54
N VAL A 26 5.50 1.37 -3.79
CA VAL A 26 4.49 0.33 -3.94
C VAL A 26 3.52 0.47 -2.79
N GLN A 27 2.25 0.69 -3.12
CA GLN A 27 1.16 0.80 -2.17
C GLN A 27 0.44 -0.55 -2.03
N TYR A 28 0.24 -0.97 -0.80
CA TYR A 28 -0.50 -2.16 -0.42
C TYR A 28 -1.83 -1.74 0.20
N SER A 29 -2.93 -2.34 -0.26
CA SER A 29 -4.25 -2.19 0.34
C SER A 29 -4.85 -3.57 0.61
N LEU A 30 -4.91 -3.92 1.88
CA LEU A 30 -5.48 -5.17 2.37
C LEU A 30 -6.87 -4.88 2.95
N ASN A 31 -7.89 -5.57 2.46
CA ASN A 31 -9.23 -5.52 3.01
C ASN A 31 -9.66 -6.94 3.37
N GLY A 32 -10.27 -7.14 4.54
CA GLY A 32 -10.73 -8.45 4.94
C GLY A 32 -11.84 -8.41 5.98
N THR A 33 -12.25 -9.60 6.41
CA THR A 33 -13.21 -9.79 7.50
C THR A 33 -12.67 -10.88 8.42
N PHE A 34 -12.50 -10.56 9.69
CA PHE A 34 -12.01 -11.51 10.69
C PHE A 34 -12.94 -12.72 10.82
N GLY A 35 -12.37 -13.88 11.14
CA GLY A 35 -13.14 -15.07 11.45
C GLY A 35 -13.97 -14.91 12.74
N SER A 36 -14.98 -15.77 12.93
CA SER A 36 -15.83 -15.74 14.12
C SER A 36 -15.09 -16.09 15.43
N GLY A 37 -13.89 -16.65 15.34
CA GLY A 37 -13.03 -16.98 16.48
C GLY A 37 -12.12 -15.85 16.95
N THR A 38 -12.11 -14.70 16.27
CA THR A 38 -11.20 -13.60 16.59
C THR A 38 -11.57 -12.93 17.91
N ASN A 39 -10.57 -12.79 18.80
CA ASN A 39 -10.73 -12.09 20.06
C ASN A 39 -11.03 -10.60 19.84
N ALA A 40 -11.91 -10.05 20.70
CA ALA A 40 -12.26 -8.65 20.66
C ALA A 40 -11.18 -7.79 21.31
N ALA A 41 -10.73 -6.77 20.58
CA ALA A 41 -9.81 -5.72 21.01
C ALA A 41 -10.18 -4.41 20.31
N PRO A 42 -9.57 -3.26 20.64
CA PRO A 42 -9.91 -1.99 19.99
C PRO A 42 -9.84 -2.01 18.45
N LEU A 43 -8.95 -2.82 17.86
CA LEU A 43 -8.73 -2.90 16.40
C LEU A 43 -9.08 -4.27 15.78
N SER A 44 -9.69 -5.18 16.54
CA SER A 44 -10.06 -6.52 16.07
C SER A 44 -11.31 -7.05 16.76
N GLY A 45 -11.96 -8.02 16.14
CA GLY A 45 -13.09 -8.69 16.75
C GLY A 45 -13.75 -9.69 15.79
N PRO A 46 -14.61 -10.56 16.32
CA PRO A 46 -15.21 -11.62 15.52
C PRO A 46 -16.11 -11.02 14.44
N ASN A 47 -15.98 -11.54 13.20
CA ASN A 47 -16.74 -11.13 12.02
C ASN A 47 -16.60 -9.64 11.63
N GLY A 48 -15.70 -8.88 12.26
CA GLY A 48 -15.52 -7.48 11.93
C GLY A 48 -14.68 -7.31 10.67
N SER A 49 -15.03 -6.31 9.85
CA SER A 49 -14.27 -5.97 8.65
C SER A 49 -13.08 -5.08 8.99
N TYR A 50 -11.96 -5.30 8.33
CA TYR A 50 -10.76 -4.48 8.47
C TYR A 50 -10.22 -4.02 7.12
N SER A 51 -9.53 -2.88 7.13
CA SER A 51 -8.79 -2.33 5.99
C SER A 51 -7.45 -1.81 6.49
N MET A 52 -6.37 -2.18 5.83
CA MET A 52 -5.01 -1.72 6.08
C MET A 52 -4.41 -1.18 4.79
N THR A 53 -3.81 0.00 4.85
CA THR A 53 -3.04 0.56 3.74
C THR A 53 -1.69 1.06 4.22
N PHE A 54 -0.64 0.64 3.53
CA PHE A 54 0.72 1.12 3.75
C PHE A 54 1.46 1.20 2.41
N SER A 55 2.58 1.92 2.39
CA SER A 55 3.44 2.02 1.21
C SER A 55 4.89 1.81 1.59
N LEU A 56 5.65 1.22 0.68
CA LEU A 56 7.09 1.04 0.79
C LEU A 56 7.78 1.54 -0.48
N PRO A 57 9.06 1.95 -0.41
CA PRO A 57 9.86 2.13 -1.62
C PRO A 57 9.86 0.85 -2.46
N GLN A 58 9.87 0.97 -3.79
CA GLN A 58 9.91 -0.18 -4.70
C GLN A 58 11.16 -1.03 -4.49
N ASN A 59 12.27 -0.40 -4.13
CA ASN A 59 13.52 -1.05 -3.74
C ASN A 59 13.80 -0.67 -2.28
N PRO A 60 13.10 -1.27 -1.31
CA PRO A 60 13.32 -0.94 0.09
C PRO A 60 14.70 -1.45 0.51
N THR A 61 15.36 -0.73 1.41
CA THR A 61 16.51 -1.27 2.15
C THR A 61 15.94 -2.05 3.34
N PRO A 62 16.12 -3.38 3.42
CA PRO A 62 15.63 -4.14 4.56
C PRO A 62 16.34 -3.72 5.85
N ASP A 63 15.59 -3.59 6.94
CA ASP A 63 16.13 -3.41 8.29
C ASP A 63 16.64 -4.75 8.86
N TYR A 64 15.99 -5.84 8.43
CA TYR A 64 16.35 -7.23 8.74
C TYR A 64 16.23 -8.09 7.48
N PHE A 65 17.07 -9.10 7.36
CA PHE A 65 16.93 -10.16 6.35
C PHE A 65 17.59 -11.46 6.84
N ASP A 66 17.01 -12.60 6.48
CA ASP A 66 17.62 -13.91 6.65
C ASP A 66 17.58 -14.66 5.32
N ALA A 67 18.74 -14.75 4.67
CA ALA A 67 18.87 -15.46 3.39
C ALA A 67 18.68 -16.99 3.52
N THR A 68 18.84 -17.54 4.73
CA THR A 68 18.63 -18.96 5.00
C THR A 68 17.17 -19.28 5.19
N ALA A 69 16.44 -18.44 5.93
CA ALA A 69 15.00 -18.55 6.07
C ALA A 69 14.29 -18.19 4.76
N GLY A 70 14.74 -17.12 4.09
CA GLY A 70 14.19 -16.65 2.83
C GLY A 70 13.16 -15.54 3.02
N ASP A 71 13.42 -14.61 3.93
CA ASP A 71 12.58 -13.47 4.27
C ASP A 71 13.40 -12.20 4.57
N PHE A 72 12.71 -11.05 4.58
CA PHE A 72 13.24 -9.76 4.99
C PHE A 72 12.14 -8.89 5.59
N ALA A 73 12.52 -7.92 6.43
CA ALA A 73 11.60 -7.01 7.10
C ALA A 73 11.96 -5.54 6.87
N VAL A 74 10.95 -4.69 6.85
CA VAL A 74 11.09 -3.24 6.94
C VAL A 74 10.36 -2.74 8.17
N PHE A 75 11.03 -1.93 8.99
CA PHE A 75 10.51 -1.48 10.28
C PHE A 75 9.88 -0.09 10.19
N ASN A 76 9.02 0.23 11.17
CA ASN A 76 8.39 1.55 11.31
C ASN A 76 7.61 2.02 10.06
N VAL A 77 6.91 1.10 9.39
CA VAL A 77 6.20 1.39 8.13
C VAL A 77 4.93 2.19 8.41
N PRO A 78 4.77 3.41 7.84
CA PRO A 78 3.56 4.20 8.03
C PRO A 78 2.31 3.48 7.53
N VAL A 79 1.25 3.47 8.35
CA VAL A 79 0.02 2.74 8.07
C VAL A 79 -1.22 3.57 8.37
N SER A 80 -2.25 3.38 7.55
CA SER A 80 -3.63 3.72 7.88
C SER A 80 -4.44 2.44 7.98
N TYR A 81 -5.11 2.27 9.12
CA TYR A 81 -5.91 1.10 9.44
C TYR A 81 -7.33 1.52 9.85
N SER A 82 -8.30 0.70 9.48
CA SER A 82 -9.70 0.88 9.84
C SER A 82 -10.30 -0.48 10.22
N PHE A 83 -11.03 -0.52 11.32
CA PHE A 83 -11.78 -1.69 11.78
C PHE A 83 -13.23 -1.32 12.04
N LEU A 84 -14.15 -2.13 11.54
CA LEU A 84 -15.58 -2.03 11.80
C LEU A 84 -16.06 -3.35 12.40
N CYS A 85 -16.41 -3.32 13.69
CA CYS A 85 -17.00 -4.48 14.37
C CYS A 85 -18.34 -4.91 13.74
N ASP A 86 -18.67 -6.19 13.89
CA ASP A 86 -19.95 -6.73 13.44
C ASP A 86 -21.13 -6.01 14.12
N GLY A 87 -22.07 -5.53 13.31
CA GLY A 87 -23.22 -4.74 13.76
C GLY A 87 -22.91 -3.27 14.13
N CYS A 88 -21.68 -2.81 14.01
CA CYS A 88 -21.30 -1.41 14.27
C CYS A 88 -21.56 -0.51 13.05
N PHE A 89 -21.73 0.80 13.30
CA PHE A 89 -21.98 1.79 12.24
C PHE A 89 -20.79 2.72 11.97
N THR A 90 -19.87 2.84 12.91
CA THR A 90 -18.72 3.75 12.82
C THR A 90 -17.44 2.93 12.92
N PRO A 91 -16.53 3.04 11.95
CA PRO A 91 -15.24 2.36 12.04
C PRO A 91 -14.34 3.04 13.08
N VAL A 92 -13.53 2.24 13.77
CA VAL A 92 -12.37 2.69 14.52
C VAL A 92 -11.21 2.84 13.55
N THR A 93 -10.65 4.04 13.46
CA THR A 93 -9.51 4.33 12.57
C THR A 93 -8.24 4.54 13.37
N PHE A 94 -7.13 4.01 12.87
CA PHE A 94 -5.79 4.19 13.40
C PHE A 94 -4.85 4.69 12.31
N THR A 95 -4.02 5.67 12.66
CA THR A 95 -2.90 6.13 11.82
C THR A 95 -1.66 6.14 12.68
N GLY A 96 -0.62 5.45 12.23
CA GLY A 96 0.63 5.28 12.97
C GLY A 96 1.66 4.53 12.14
N THR A 97 2.46 3.69 12.79
CA THR A 97 3.47 2.85 12.16
C THR A 97 3.23 1.38 12.54
N LEU A 98 3.35 0.48 11.57
CA LEU A 98 3.59 -0.94 11.83
C LEU A 98 4.97 -1.07 12.48
N ASP A 99 5.11 -2.02 13.40
CA ASP A 99 6.41 -2.32 14.00
C ASP A 99 7.35 -2.83 12.91
N ASP A 100 6.87 -3.84 12.16
CA ASP A 100 7.49 -4.33 10.95
C ASP A 100 6.48 -4.84 9.90
N VAL A 101 7.02 -5.04 8.69
CA VAL A 101 6.39 -5.76 7.60
C VAL A 101 7.42 -6.71 7.01
N ASP A 102 7.27 -8.01 7.25
CA ASP A 102 8.10 -9.05 6.66
C ASP A 102 7.56 -9.49 5.31
N PHE A 103 8.45 -9.75 4.36
CA PHE A 103 8.14 -10.37 3.08
C PHE A 103 8.87 -11.68 2.96
N ALA A 104 8.16 -12.70 2.50
CA ALA A 104 8.70 -14.06 2.40
C ALA A 104 8.81 -14.52 0.95
N THR A 105 9.84 -15.30 0.66
CA THR A 105 9.97 -15.98 -0.63
C THR A 105 8.84 -17.00 -0.84
N ALA A 106 8.59 -17.39 -2.09
CA ALA A 106 7.63 -18.44 -2.44
C ALA A 106 7.93 -19.78 -1.72
N ALA A 107 9.19 -20.05 -1.35
CA ALA A 107 9.57 -21.25 -0.60
C ALA A 107 9.00 -21.28 0.83
N LEU A 108 8.76 -20.11 1.42
CA LEU A 108 8.11 -19.94 2.73
C LEU A 108 6.59 -19.70 2.63
N GLY A 109 6.02 -19.82 1.43
CA GLY A 109 4.60 -19.54 1.19
C GLY A 109 4.30 -18.13 0.71
N GLY A 110 5.31 -17.29 0.46
CA GLY A 110 5.16 -15.99 -0.20
C GLY A 110 4.50 -14.89 0.66
N MET A 111 4.10 -13.80 -0.01
CA MET A 111 3.43 -12.64 0.57
C MET A 111 4.16 -11.97 1.75
N PHE A 112 3.42 -11.66 2.82
CA PHE A 112 3.90 -10.79 3.88
C PHE A 112 3.25 -11.05 5.24
N VAL A 113 3.93 -10.59 6.28
CA VAL A 113 3.47 -10.42 7.65
C VAL A 113 3.43 -8.94 7.97
N ALA A 114 2.47 -8.48 8.76
CA ALA A 114 2.40 -7.13 9.26
C ALA A 114 2.14 -7.14 10.76
N GLU A 115 2.96 -6.41 11.51
CA GLU A 115 2.90 -6.34 12.96
C GLU A 115 2.58 -4.93 13.45
N LEU A 116 1.74 -4.82 14.47
CA LEU A 116 1.35 -3.53 15.06
C LEU A 116 1.31 -3.64 16.57
N VAL A 117 2.06 -2.77 17.25
CA VAL A 117 1.97 -2.58 18.70
C VAL A 117 1.27 -1.26 19.00
N THR A 118 0.07 -1.31 19.57
CA THR A 118 -0.66 -0.10 19.94
C THR A 118 -1.67 -0.33 21.04
N GLY A 119 -1.88 0.68 21.89
CA GLY A 119 -2.85 0.61 22.98
C GLY A 119 -2.57 -0.50 24.00
N GLY A 120 -1.33 -0.98 24.09
CA GLY A 120 -0.95 -2.11 24.95
C GLY A 120 -1.24 -3.49 24.36
N HIS A 121 -1.60 -3.58 23.08
CA HIS A 121 -1.85 -4.82 22.36
C HIS A 121 -0.84 -5.03 21.22
N TYR A 122 -0.50 -6.29 20.95
CA TYR A 122 0.27 -6.76 19.80
C TYR A 122 -0.67 -7.42 18.80
N TYR A 123 -0.79 -6.84 17.61
CA TYR A 123 -1.60 -7.36 16.51
C TYR A 123 -0.69 -7.90 15.41
N TYR A 124 -0.98 -9.12 14.96
CA TYR A 124 -0.18 -9.81 13.96
C TYR A 124 -1.06 -10.31 12.83
N TRP A 125 -0.79 -9.88 11.59
CA TRP A 125 -1.44 -10.43 10.40
C TRP A 125 -0.41 -11.13 9.54
N GLN A 126 -0.67 -12.38 9.18
CA GLN A 126 0.15 -13.15 8.26
C GLN A 126 -0.70 -13.63 7.10
N PHE A 127 -0.21 -13.43 5.87
CA PHE A 127 -0.84 -13.96 4.68
C PHE A 127 0.16 -14.79 3.89
N SER A 128 -0.32 -15.87 3.29
CA SER A 128 0.43 -16.69 2.35
C SER A 128 -0.19 -16.61 0.94
N GLY A 129 0.63 -16.75 -0.09
CA GLY A 129 0.23 -16.66 -1.48
C GLY A 129 1.41 -16.38 -2.41
N ASP A 130 1.19 -15.51 -3.40
CA ASP A 130 2.24 -15.15 -4.36
C ASP A 130 3.37 -14.35 -3.69
N GLN A 131 4.60 -14.56 -4.14
CA GLN A 131 5.74 -13.75 -3.69
C GLN A 131 5.59 -12.31 -4.21
N LEU A 132 5.73 -11.33 -3.32
CA LEU A 132 5.50 -9.90 -3.63
C LEU A 132 6.78 -9.11 -3.92
N PHE A 133 7.90 -9.80 -4.16
CA PHE A 133 9.15 -9.20 -4.56
C PHE A 133 9.95 -10.09 -5.51
N THR A 134 10.94 -9.50 -6.17
CA THR A 134 11.98 -10.18 -6.94
C THR A 134 13.35 -9.76 -6.41
N GLY A 135 14.43 -10.38 -6.92
CA GLY A 135 15.77 -10.17 -6.38
C GLY A 135 16.04 -11.07 -5.18
N THR A 136 17.03 -10.69 -4.36
CA THR A 136 17.40 -11.39 -3.14
C THR A 136 16.82 -10.68 -1.92
N VAL A 137 16.71 -11.37 -0.79
CA VAL A 137 16.10 -10.79 0.43
C VAL A 137 16.88 -9.60 1.01
N ASP A 138 18.16 -9.47 0.70
CA ASP A 138 19.01 -8.33 1.07
C ASP A 138 18.98 -7.17 0.06
N HIS A 139 18.48 -7.43 -1.16
CA HIS A 139 18.30 -6.42 -2.23
C HIS A 139 16.97 -6.66 -2.97
N PRO A 140 15.82 -6.52 -2.28
CA PRO A 140 14.53 -6.85 -2.87
C PRO A 140 14.04 -5.74 -3.80
N THR A 141 13.31 -6.14 -4.84
CA THR A 141 12.48 -5.25 -5.65
C THR A 141 11.04 -5.68 -5.52
N LEU A 142 10.22 -4.88 -4.82
CA LEU A 142 8.80 -5.12 -4.65
C LEU A 142 8.10 -5.09 -6.01
N VAL A 143 7.25 -6.08 -6.26
CA VAL A 143 6.53 -6.19 -7.53
C VAL A 143 5.09 -5.66 -7.38
N PRO A 144 4.64 -4.76 -8.26
CA PRO A 144 3.22 -4.44 -8.33
C PRO A 144 2.41 -5.64 -8.82
N GLY A 145 1.14 -5.75 -8.40
CA GLY A 145 0.29 -6.87 -8.79
C GLY A 145 -1.06 -6.93 -8.07
N GLY A 146 -1.87 -7.93 -8.46
CA GLY A 146 -3.20 -8.15 -7.89
C GLY A 146 -4.35 -7.50 -8.69
N PRO A 147 -5.59 -7.58 -8.19
CA PRO A 147 -5.97 -8.02 -6.84
C PRO A 147 -5.70 -9.51 -6.57
N PHE A 148 -5.21 -9.82 -5.38
CA PHE A 148 -5.03 -11.18 -4.88
C PHE A 148 -6.20 -11.52 -3.96
N ASN A 149 -6.95 -12.57 -4.28
CA ASN A 149 -7.98 -13.11 -3.40
C ASN A 149 -7.32 -14.13 -2.46
N LEU A 150 -7.45 -13.92 -1.15
CA LEU A 150 -6.78 -14.70 -0.11
C LEU A 150 -7.81 -15.40 0.78
N PRO A 151 -8.71 -16.24 0.23
CA PRO A 151 -9.65 -16.98 1.07
C PRO A 151 -8.87 -18.00 1.91
N ASP A 152 -9.07 -17.98 3.22
CA ASP A 152 -8.50 -18.92 4.18
C ASP A 152 -6.94 -19.01 4.21
N ASN A 153 -6.24 -18.07 3.56
CA ASN A 153 -4.77 -18.02 3.50
C ASN A 153 -4.15 -17.05 4.51
N GLY A 154 -4.97 -16.51 5.42
CA GLY A 154 -4.56 -15.52 6.41
C GLY A 154 -4.72 -16.00 7.85
N TRP A 155 -3.72 -15.69 8.67
CA TRP A 155 -3.73 -15.90 10.12
C TRP A 155 -3.65 -14.56 10.84
N PHE A 156 -4.33 -14.48 11.98
CA PHE A 156 -4.35 -13.32 12.84
C PHE A 156 -4.00 -13.72 14.28
N GLY A 157 -3.06 -12.99 14.88
CA GLY A 157 -2.68 -13.10 16.29
C GLY A 157 -3.02 -11.82 17.05
N LEU A 158 -3.39 -11.98 18.32
CA LEU A 158 -3.61 -10.88 19.25
C LEU A 158 -2.95 -11.24 20.59
N ASP A 159 -1.93 -10.48 20.99
CA ASP A 159 -1.16 -10.72 22.20
C ASP A 159 -0.67 -12.19 22.27
N ASP A 160 -0.78 -12.83 23.43
CA ASP A 160 -0.44 -14.25 23.63
C ASP A 160 -1.58 -15.21 23.24
N ALA A 161 -2.63 -14.74 22.56
CA ALA A 161 -3.73 -15.61 22.16
C ALA A 161 -3.33 -16.54 21.00
N PRO A 162 -3.95 -17.73 20.90
CA PRO A 162 -3.73 -18.60 19.75
C PRO A 162 -4.10 -17.89 18.43
N PHE A 163 -3.33 -18.19 17.38
CA PHE A 163 -3.65 -17.72 16.04
C PHE A 163 -5.03 -18.21 15.59
N VAL A 164 -5.77 -17.31 14.96
CA VAL A 164 -7.07 -17.56 14.37
C VAL A 164 -7.04 -17.20 12.88
N SER A 165 -8.08 -17.57 12.14
CA SER A 165 -8.20 -17.13 10.75
C SER A 165 -8.34 -15.60 10.67
N ALA A 166 -7.55 -14.97 9.82
CA ALA A 166 -7.74 -13.57 9.40
C ALA A 166 -8.94 -13.41 8.43
N GLY A 167 -9.61 -14.53 8.13
CA GLY A 167 -10.76 -14.69 7.25
C GLY A 167 -10.45 -14.39 5.79
N ASN A 168 -11.50 -14.09 5.03
CA ASN A 168 -11.37 -13.77 3.61
C ASN A 168 -10.79 -12.37 3.46
N ALA A 169 -9.67 -12.27 2.75
CA ALA A 169 -9.03 -11.01 2.46
C ALA A 169 -8.79 -10.80 0.96
N THR A 170 -8.63 -9.55 0.58
CA THR A 170 -8.20 -9.12 -0.76
C THR A 170 -7.04 -8.14 -0.60
N LEU A 171 -5.93 -8.43 -1.26
CA LEU A 171 -4.80 -7.53 -1.35
C LEU A 171 -4.77 -6.88 -2.73
N THR A 172 -4.67 -5.56 -2.78
CA THR A 172 -4.36 -4.81 -4.00
C THR A 172 -2.99 -4.18 -3.87
N VAL A 173 -2.14 -4.34 -4.89
CA VAL A 173 -0.81 -3.74 -4.93
C VAL A 173 -0.72 -2.83 -6.15
N SER A 174 -0.41 -1.57 -5.93
CA SER A 174 -0.33 -0.56 -6.99
C SER A 174 0.95 0.25 -6.86
N THR A 175 1.45 0.72 -7.99
CA THR A 175 2.45 1.78 -8.04
C THR A 175 1.72 3.06 -8.47
N PRO A 176 1.77 4.15 -7.69
CA PRO A 176 1.24 5.43 -8.14
C PRO A 176 1.86 5.79 -9.49
N GLU A 177 1.04 6.27 -10.44
CA GLU A 177 1.57 6.71 -11.72
C GLU A 177 2.64 7.80 -11.48
N PRO A 178 3.83 7.68 -12.10
CA PRO A 178 4.82 8.73 -12.03
C PRO A 178 4.21 10.01 -12.61
N SER A 179 4.41 11.15 -11.95
CA SER A 179 3.97 12.45 -12.48
C SER A 179 4.58 12.81 -13.82
N THR A 180 5.56 12.05 -14.30
CA THR A 180 6.05 12.15 -15.66
C THR A 180 4.92 11.99 -16.67
N PHE A 181 3.88 11.20 -16.38
CA PHE A 181 2.68 11.13 -17.23
C PHE A 181 1.86 12.42 -17.19
N ALA A 182 1.63 12.99 -16.01
CA ALA A 182 0.94 14.28 -15.87
C ALA A 182 1.73 15.41 -16.55
N LEU A 183 3.06 15.44 -16.38
CA LEU A 183 3.96 16.39 -17.04
C LEU A 183 4.01 16.18 -18.56
N LEU A 184 3.99 14.93 -19.03
CA LEU A 184 3.89 14.62 -20.46
C LEU A 184 2.57 15.12 -21.03
N CYS A 185 1.45 14.85 -20.37
CA CYS A 185 0.13 15.35 -20.77
C CYS A 185 0.10 16.89 -20.79
N ALA A 186 0.67 17.56 -19.79
CA ALA A 186 0.80 19.01 -19.75
C ALA A 186 1.67 19.54 -20.92
N ALA A 187 2.79 18.87 -21.21
CA ALA A 187 3.66 19.22 -22.32
C ALA A 187 2.96 19.06 -23.68
N LEU A 188 2.27 17.94 -23.90
CA LEU A 188 1.50 17.69 -25.13
C LEU A 188 0.35 18.68 -25.30
N ALA A 189 -0.38 19.01 -24.23
CA ALA A 189 -1.42 20.04 -24.25
C ALA A 189 -0.84 21.42 -24.62
N SER A 190 0.35 21.75 -24.12
CA SER A 190 1.03 23.00 -24.48
C SER A 190 1.40 23.04 -25.97
N LEU A 191 1.96 21.94 -26.52
CA LEU A 191 2.33 21.84 -27.93
C LEU A 191 1.12 21.91 -28.86
N ALA A 192 0.02 21.23 -28.53
CA ALA A 192 -1.22 21.27 -29.29
C ALA A 192 -1.80 22.69 -29.35
N LEU A 193 -1.77 23.43 -28.25
CA LEU A 193 -2.20 24.82 -28.21
C LEU A 193 -1.30 25.72 -29.07
N PHE A 194 0.02 25.54 -29.01
CA PHE A 194 0.96 26.27 -29.87
C PHE A 194 0.70 26.01 -31.37
N ALA A 195 0.42 24.76 -31.74
CA ALA A 195 0.08 24.40 -33.12
C ALA A 195 -1.24 25.04 -33.57
N TRP A 196 -2.27 25.01 -32.73
CA TRP A 196 -3.56 25.63 -33.02
C TRP A 196 -3.46 27.15 -33.23
N ILE A 197 -2.65 27.84 -32.42
CA ILE A 197 -2.41 29.29 -32.58
C ILE A 197 -1.74 29.61 -33.93
N LYS A 198 -0.86 28.73 -34.41
CA LYS A 198 -0.10 28.95 -35.66
C LYS A 198 -0.83 28.50 -36.92
N THR A 199 -1.96 27.81 -36.81
CA THR A 199 -2.70 27.33 -37.98
C THR A 199 -3.51 28.50 -38.59
N PRO A 200 -3.30 28.86 -39.87
CA PRO A 200 -4.08 29.91 -40.52
C PRO A 200 -5.56 29.53 -40.53
N ARG A 201 -6.43 30.43 -40.06
CA ARG A 201 -7.88 30.24 -40.19
C ARG A 201 -8.31 30.84 -41.51
N GLY A 202 -8.66 29.96 -42.46
CA GLY A 202 -9.38 30.34 -43.67
C GLY A 202 -10.79 30.81 -43.38
#